data_AF-A0A7L5DMA1-F1
#
_entry.id   AF-A0A7L5DMA1-F1
#
_cell.length_a   1.000
_cell.length_b   1.000
_cell.length_c   1.000
_cell.angle_alpha   90.00
_cell.angle_beta   90.00
_cell.angle_gamma   90.00
#
_symmetry.space_group_name_H-M   'P 1'
#
loop_
_entity.id
_entity.type
_entity.pdbx_description
1 polymer ?
#
loop_
_entity_poly.entity_id
_entity_poly.type
_entity_poly.pdbx_seq_one_letter_code
_entity_poly.pdbx_strand_id
1 'polypeptide(L)'
;MNTDVGFLDPDVPSRHDDKFDAIVRWYNDDRDMDDPARRQLSKSLQEQYERWQYIYSILTLPKIRFKSDTMLVKRLKEKWPTLSDRVLRYAIADTRRFYAQLEQPVLDWERVMLITNMKRAMERAEKKGDFKSLGAMFGHYIKLIGADKPQTPVDNRTIINFINFNPEQLGGKQIPDDKLEALIAQMQASDRKKQQALFDDFEDVSAA
;
A
#
# COMPACT_ATOMS: atom_id res chain seq x y z
N MET A 1 10.86 -21.76 -58.79
CA MET A 1 11.55 -20.75 -57.96
C MET A 1 10.87 -20.74 -56.60
N ASN A 2 11.40 -21.52 -55.66
CA ASN A 2 10.92 -21.53 -54.28
C ASN A 2 11.56 -20.34 -53.56
N THR A 3 10.74 -19.34 -53.22
CA THR A 3 11.09 -18.35 -52.22
C THR A 3 11.05 -19.04 -50.86
N ASP A 4 12.22 -19.46 -50.43
CA ASP A 4 12.50 -19.93 -49.09
C ASP A 4 12.29 -18.75 -48.14
N VAL A 5 11.10 -18.69 -47.55
CA VAL A 5 10.76 -17.71 -46.51
C VAL A 5 11.47 -18.20 -45.26
N GLY A 6 12.73 -17.79 -45.11
CA GLY A 6 13.53 -18.07 -43.92
C GLY A 6 12.72 -17.69 -42.68
N PHE A 7 12.35 -18.71 -41.92
CA PHE A 7 11.82 -18.56 -40.57
C PHE A 7 12.81 -17.70 -39.79
N LEU A 8 12.37 -16.49 -39.42
CA LEU A 8 13.10 -15.64 -38.50
C LEU A 8 13.21 -16.40 -37.19
N ASP A 9 14.43 -16.83 -36.87
CA ASP A 9 14.80 -17.35 -35.58
C ASP A 9 14.45 -16.29 -34.51
N PRO A 10 13.49 -16.53 -33.60
CA PRO A 10 13.00 -15.53 -32.65
C PRO A 10 14.06 -15.12 -31.60
N ASP A 11 15.23 -15.77 -31.63
CA ASP A 11 16.33 -15.58 -30.68
C ASP A 11 17.51 -14.77 -31.23
N VAL A 12 17.40 -14.18 -32.42
CA VAL A 12 18.34 -13.14 -32.86
C VAL A 12 17.80 -11.77 -32.45
N PRO A 13 18.42 -11.07 -31.47
CA PRO A 13 17.97 -9.74 -31.10
C PRO A 13 18.01 -8.85 -32.33
N SER A 14 16.85 -8.38 -32.77
CA SER A 14 16.81 -7.39 -33.84
C SER A 14 17.57 -6.15 -33.36
N ARG A 15 18.11 -5.35 -34.29
CA ARG A 15 18.73 -4.04 -33.97
C ARG A 15 17.77 -3.08 -33.23
N HIS A 16 16.50 -3.47 -33.09
CA HIS A 16 15.38 -2.74 -32.48
C HIS A 16 14.80 -3.40 -31.23
N ASP A 17 15.36 -4.52 -30.75
CA ASP A 17 14.89 -5.10 -29.48
C ASP A 17 15.34 -4.20 -28.34
N ASP A 18 14.38 -3.42 -27.81
CA ASP A 18 14.62 -2.51 -26.72
C ASP A 18 15.11 -3.31 -25.50
N LYS A 19 16.25 -2.90 -24.93
CA LYS A 19 16.84 -3.51 -23.71
C LYS A 19 15.82 -3.63 -22.58
N PHE A 20 14.85 -2.72 -22.57
CA PHE A 20 13.73 -2.73 -21.65
C PHE A 20 12.85 -3.97 -21.81
N ASP A 21 12.43 -4.27 -23.04
CA ASP A 21 11.56 -5.40 -23.33
C ASP A 21 12.25 -6.74 -23.07
N ALA A 22 13.57 -6.83 -23.30
CA ALA A 22 14.35 -8.01 -22.96
C ALA A 22 14.33 -8.32 -21.45
N ILE A 23 14.49 -7.29 -20.60
CA ILE A 23 14.44 -7.43 -19.14
C ILE A 23 13.03 -7.75 -18.67
N VAL A 24 11.99 -7.13 -19.23
CA VAL A 24 10.59 -7.41 -18.89
C VAL A 24 10.20 -8.85 -19.23
N ARG A 25 10.55 -9.32 -20.43
CA ARG A 25 10.29 -10.70 -20.84
C ARG A 25 11.00 -11.70 -19.95
N TRP A 26 12.25 -11.41 -19.57
CA TRP A 26 13.00 -12.25 -18.63
C TRP A 26 12.39 -12.27 -17.23
N TYR A 27 11.96 -11.12 -16.71
CA TYR A 27 11.41 -11.03 -15.36
C TYR A 27 10.05 -11.73 -15.23
N ASN A 28 9.24 -11.69 -16.30
CA ASN A 28 7.93 -12.34 -16.37
C ASN A 28 8.01 -13.81 -16.83
N ASP A 29 9.21 -14.35 -17.09
CA ASP A 29 9.40 -15.76 -17.41
C ASP A 29 9.22 -16.58 -16.12
N ASP A 30 8.10 -17.31 -16.03
CA ASP A 30 7.71 -18.08 -14.82
C ASP A 30 8.45 -19.42 -14.69
N ARG A 31 9.27 -19.77 -15.67
CA ARG A 31 10.04 -21.02 -15.70
C ARG A 31 11.09 -21.04 -14.61
N ASP A 32 11.42 -22.23 -14.11
CA ASP A 32 12.47 -22.41 -13.10
C ASP A 32 13.82 -21.89 -13.59
N MET A 33 14.66 -21.40 -12.65
CA MET A 33 15.99 -20.83 -12.97
C MET A 33 16.90 -21.84 -13.67
N ASP A 34 16.69 -23.14 -13.42
CA ASP A 34 17.45 -24.25 -13.97
C ASP A 34 16.88 -24.80 -15.29
N ASP A 35 15.76 -24.24 -15.79
CA ASP A 35 15.19 -24.64 -17.07
C ASP A 35 16.09 -24.14 -18.22
N PRO A 36 16.65 -25.03 -19.06
CA PRO A 36 17.49 -24.62 -20.20
C PRO A 36 16.74 -23.79 -21.25
N ALA A 37 15.41 -23.81 -21.25
CA ALA A 37 14.57 -22.96 -22.10
C ALA A 37 14.25 -21.60 -21.46
N ARG A 38 14.67 -21.33 -20.22
CA ARG A 38 14.56 -20.02 -19.60
C ARG A 38 15.57 -19.07 -20.22
N ARG A 39 15.12 -17.88 -20.58
CA ARG A 39 16.01 -16.86 -21.14
C ARG A 39 17.04 -16.45 -20.09
N GLN A 40 18.33 -16.49 -20.43
CA GLN A 40 19.36 -15.90 -19.58
C GLN A 40 19.61 -14.46 -20.00
N LEU A 41 19.70 -13.56 -19.01
CA LEU A 41 20.14 -12.19 -19.28
C LEU A 41 21.63 -12.17 -19.58
N SER A 42 22.01 -11.40 -20.59
CA SER A 42 23.42 -11.02 -20.76
C SER A 42 23.89 -10.19 -19.56
N LYS A 43 25.20 -10.27 -19.24
CA LYS A 43 25.81 -9.52 -18.14
C LYS A 43 25.45 -8.02 -18.16
N SER A 44 25.42 -7.41 -19.35
CA SER A 44 25.07 -6.00 -19.50
C SER A 44 23.61 -5.70 -19.11
N LEU A 45 22.67 -6.60 -19.41
CA LEU A 45 21.26 -6.44 -19.04
C LEU A 45 21.05 -6.72 -17.55
N GLN A 46 21.80 -7.65 -16.98
CA GLN A 46 21.80 -7.91 -15.54
C GLN A 46 22.26 -6.69 -14.75
N GLU A 47 23.38 -6.06 -15.14
CA GLU A 47 23.84 -4.80 -14.52
C GLU A 47 22.82 -3.67 -14.66
N GLN A 48 22.06 -3.64 -15.76
CA GLN A 48 20.98 -2.68 -15.97
C GLN A 48 19.79 -2.95 -15.05
N TYR A 49 19.42 -4.22 -14.88
CA TYR A 49 18.36 -4.63 -13.97
C TYR A 49 18.71 -4.36 -12.50
N GLU A 50 19.94 -4.68 -12.06
CA GLU A 50 20.43 -4.36 -10.71
C GLU A 50 20.40 -2.85 -10.44
N ARG A 51 20.69 -2.03 -11.47
CA ARG A 51 20.56 -0.58 -11.38
C ARG A 51 19.11 -0.17 -11.12
N TRP A 52 18.15 -0.77 -11.80
CA TRP A 52 16.73 -0.49 -11.59
C TRP A 52 16.27 -0.89 -10.20
N GLN A 53 16.67 -2.06 -9.71
CA GLN A 53 16.37 -2.50 -8.34
C GLN A 53 16.89 -1.50 -7.29
N TYR A 54 18.10 -1.00 -7.48
CA TYR A 54 18.68 -0.01 -6.58
C TYR A 54 18.00 1.37 -6.67
N ILE A 55 17.64 1.82 -7.87
CA ILE A 55 16.88 3.07 -8.03
C ILE A 55 15.52 2.94 -7.36
N TYR A 56 14.84 1.81 -7.55
CA TYR A 56 13.54 1.54 -6.95
C TYR A 56 13.60 1.49 -5.42
N SER A 57 14.62 0.84 -4.83
CA SER A 57 14.79 0.83 -3.38
C SER A 57 15.00 2.24 -2.81
N ILE A 58 15.70 3.12 -3.54
CA ILE A 58 15.85 4.52 -3.15
C ILE A 58 14.52 5.29 -3.23
N LEU A 59 13.70 5.02 -4.26
CA LEU A 59 12.42 5.69 -4.48
C LEU A 59 11.36 5.29 -3.44
N THR A 60 11.40 4.06 -2.93
CA THR A 60 10.43 3.54 -1.95
C THR A 60 10.80 3.84 -0.49
N LEU A 61 12.02 4.32 -0.21
CA LEU A 61 12.43 4.65 1.15
C LEU A 61 11.61 5.81 1.74
N PRO A 62 10.86 5.60 2.84
CA PRO A 62 9.93 6.61 3.37
C PRO A 62 10.63 7.88 3.88
N LYS A 63 11.91 7.78 4.24
CA LYS A 63 12.73 8.89 4.77
C LYS A 63 13.37 9.74 3.67
N ILE A 64 13.45 9.25 2.43
CA ILE A 64 14.17 9.91 1.35
C ILE A 64 13.18 10.33 0.27
N ARG A 65 12.69 11.57 0.36
CA ARG A 65 11.87 12.17 -0.70
C ARG A 65 12.73 13.09 -1.57
N PHE A 66 12.99 12.66 -2.79
CA PHE A 66 13.61 13.52 -3.79
C PHE A 66 12.57 14.51 -4.31
N LYS A 67 12.87 15.81 -4.23
CA LYS A 67 12.01 16.87 -4.76
C LYS A 67 12.06 16.96 -6.28
N SER A 68 13.13 16.46 -6.89
CA SER A 68 13.33 16.47 -8.34
C SER A 68 14.24 15.34 -8.80
N ASP A 69 14.09 14.95 -10.07
CA ASP A 69 14.94 13.96 -10.72
C ASP A 69 16.41 14.40 -10.76
N THR A 70 16.69 15.71 -10.77
CA THR A 70 18.07 16.22 -10.70
C THR A 70 18.74 15.89 -9.36
N MET A 71 18.00 15.91 -8.23
CA MET A 71 18.56 15.46 -6.95
C MET A 71 18.80 13.95 -6.93
N LEU A 72 17.89 13.19 -7.54
CA LEU A 72 18.06 11.74 -7.66
C LEU A 72 19.28 11.41 -8.51
N VAL A 73 19.46 12.04 -9.68
CA VAL A 73 20.65 11.86 -10.53
C VAL A 73 21.95 12.17 -9.78
N LYS A 74 21.99 13.25 -9.00
CA LYS A 74 23.17 13.56 -8.16
C LYS A 74 23.49 12.43 -7.17
N ARG A 75 22.47 11.89 -6.50
CA ARG A 75 22.64 10.75 -5.58
C ARG A 75 23.07 9.48 -6.30
N LEU A 76 22.54 9.21 -7.50
CA LEU A 76 22.93 8.04 -8.29
C LEU A 76 24.37 8.15 -8.82
N LYS A 77 24.86 9.37 -9.08
CA LYS A 77 26.26 9.62 -9.46
C LYS A 77 27.26 9.28 -8.37
N GLU A 78 26.87 9.33 -7.09
CA GLU A 78 27.74 8.87 -6.00
C GLU A 78 28.03 7.36 -6.10
N LYS A 79 27.07 6.57 -6.62
CA LYS A 79 27.24 5.12 -6.80
C LYS A 79 27.82 4.76 -8.17
N TRP A 80 27.44 5.49 -9.22
CA TRP A 80 27.92 5.26 -10.59
C TRP A 80 28.51 6.54 -11.20
N PRO A 81 29.74 6.92 -10.82
CA PRO A 81 30.35 8.17 -11.25
C PRO A 81 30.67 8.21 -12.74
N THR A 82 30.84 7.05 -13.38
CA THR A 82 31.18 6.91 -14.80
C THR A 82 29.99 7.08 -15.74
N LEU A 83 28.76 7.04 -15.22
CA LEU A 83 27.56 7.17 -16.05
C LEU A 83 27.21 8.63 -16.32
N SER A 84 26.79 8.91 -17.55
CA SER A 84 26.31 10.25 -17.91
C SER A 84 24.94 10.54 -17.30
N ASP A 85 24.65 11.83 -17.06
CA ASP A 85 23.35 12.27 -16.54
C ASP A 85 22.20 11.79 -17.41
N ARG A 86 22.41 11.76 -18.74
CA ARG A 86 21.41 11.27 -19.69
C ARG A 86 21.07 9.80 -19.45
N VAL A 87 22.09 8.95 -19.27
CA VAL A 87 21.88 7.52 -18.99
C VAL A 87 21.17 7.31 -17.67
N LEU A 88 21.52 8.08 -16.63
CA LEU A 88 20.86 7.99 -15.33
C LEU A 88 19.39 8.43 -15.40
N ARG A 89 19.07 9.48 -16.17
CA ARG A 89 17.68 9.90 -16.39
C ARG A 89 16.85 8.84 -17.11
N TYR A 90 17.41 8.20 -18.12
CA TYR A 90 16.75 7.06 -18.77
C TYR A 90 16.56 5.89 -17.80
N ALA A 91 17.59 5.55 -17.00
CA ALA A 91 17.46 4.50 -16.00
C ALA A 91 16.36 4.78 -14.97
N ILE A 92 16.19 6.04 -14.53
CA ILE A 92 15.09 6.44 -13.63
C ILE A 92 13.72 6.25 -14.33
N ALA A 93 13.59 6.71 -15.57
CA ALA A 93 12.36 6.58 -16.33
C ALA A 93 11.98 5.11 -16.57
N ASP A 94 12.95 4.29 -16.98
CA ASP A 94 12.76 2.85 -17.19
C ASP A 94 12.42 2.13 -15.89
N THR A 95 13.06 2.50 -14.77
CA THR A 95 12.72 1.94 -13.45
C THR A 95 11.26 2.21 -13.10
N ARG A 96 10.80 3.47 -13.25
CA ARG A 96 9.40 3.82 -13.00
C ARG A 96 8.45 3.03 -13.90
N ARG A 97 8.78 2.93 -15.19
CA ARG A 97 7.99 2.17 -16.17
C ARG A 97 7.93 0.68 -15.82
N PHE A 98 9.07 0.08 -15.48
CA PHE A 98 9.20 -1.33 -15.15
C PHE A 98 8.38 -1.69 -13.91
N TYR A 99 8.58 -0.98 -12.79
CA TYR A 99 7.87 -1.29 -11.55
C TYR A 99 6.39 -0.91 -11.58
N ALA A 100 5.98 0.09 -12.37
CA ALA A 100 4.58 0.36 -12.62
C ALA A 100 3.85 -0.75 -13.39
N GLN A 101 4.58 -1.60 -14.13
CA GLN A 101 4.01 -2.78 -14.80
C GLN A 101 3.93 -4.00 -13.88
N LEU A 102 4.85 -4.12 -12.91
CA LEU A 102 4.93 -5.27 -12.00
C LEU A 102 4.05 -5.14 -10.77
N GLU A 103 3.90 -3.93 -10.25
CA GLU A 103 2.97 -3.67 -9.16
C GLU A 103 1.56 -3.60 -9.73
N GLN A 104 0.77 -4.68 -9.57
CA GLN A 104 -0.67 -4.47 -9.51
C GLN A 104 -0.91 -3.55 -8.31
N PRO A 105 -1.41 -2.32 -8.52
CA PRO A 105 -1.64 -1.42 -7.41
C PRO A 105 -2.60 -2.12 -6.45
N VAL A 106 -2.17 -2.33 -5.21
CA VAL A 106 -3.06 -2.78 -4.14
C VAL A 106 -4.02 -1.61 -3.89
N LEU A 107 -5.14 -1.62 -4.61
CA LEU A 107 -6.06 -0.48 -4.72
C LEU A 107 -6.51 0.02 -3.35
N ASP A 108 -6.66 -0.89 -2.39
CA ASP A 108 -7.03 -0.56 -1.02
C ASP A 108 -5.94 0.22 -0.29
N TRP A 109 -4.68 -0.20 -0.41
CA TRP A 109 -3.54 0.50 0.20
C TRP A 109 -3.30 1.86 -0.46
N GLU A 110 -3.32 1.91 -1.80
CA GLU A 110 -3.20 3.14 -2.57
C GLU A 110 -4.31 4.14 -2.21
N ARG A 111 -5.54 3.65 -2.02
CA ARG A 111 -6.67 4.46 -1.56
C ARG A 111 -6.43 5.05 -0.17
N VAL A 112 -5.92 4.26 0.78
CA VAL A 112 -5.56 4.72 2.13
C VAL A 112 -4.45 5.77 2.09
N MET A 113 -3.42 5.54 1.29
CA MET A 113 -2.31 6.48 1.10
C MET A 113 -2.76 7.79 0.44
N LEU A 114 -3.63 7.69 -0.56
CA LEU A 114 -4.20 8.84 -1.25
C LEU A 114 -5.11 9.67 -0.34
N ILE A 115 -5.95 9.02 0.47
CA ILE A 115 -6.75 9.68 1.53
C ILE A 115 -5.83 10.45 2.49
N THR A 116 -4.75 9.84 2.94
CA THR A 116 -3.79 10.46 3.88
C THR A 116 -3.09 11.66 3.27
N ASN A 117 -2.64 11.55 2.02
CA ASN A 117 -2.01 12.64 1.30
C ASN A 117 -2.98 13.80 1.03
N MET A 118 -4.24 13.48 0.72
CA MET A 118 -5.29 14.47 0.49
C MET A 118 -5.58 15.27 1.76
N LYS A 119 -5.74 14.60 2.92
CA LYS A 119 -5.91 15.28 4.23
C LYS A 119 -4.77 16.27 4.50
N ARG A 120 -3.52 15.84 4.31
CA ARG A 120 -2.33 16.71 4.47
C ARG A 120 -2.27 17.87 3.47
N ALA A 121 -2.84 17.71 2.28
CA ALA A 121 -2.92 18.78 1.28
C ALA A 121 -3.99 19.80 1.68
N MET A 122 -5.13 19.33 2.18
CA MET A 122 -6.23 20.16 2.69
C MET A 122 -5.77 20.99 3.89
N GLU A 123 -5.13 20.38 4.89
CA GLU A 123 -4.56 21.11 6.05
C GLU A 123 -3.57 22.20 5.60
N ARG A 124 -2.79 21.95 4.54
CA ARG A 124 -1.85 22.92 3.98
C ARG A 124 -2.53 24.03 3.20
N ALA A 125 -3.60 23.72 2.47
CA ALA A 125 -4.40 24.71 1.74
C ALA A 125 -5.15 25.64 2.72
N GLU A 126 -5.72 25.06 3.78
CA GLU A 126 -6.37 25.78 4.88
C GLU A 126 -5.41 26.74 5.57
N LYS A 127 -4.21 26.26 5.96
CA LYS A 127 -3.15 27.11 6.55
C LYS A 127 -2.69 28.26 5.65
N LYS A 128 -2.84 28.12 4.33
CA LYS A 128 -2.48 29.15 3.34
C LYS A 128 -3.64 30.09 2.99
N GLY A 129 -4.85 29.83 3.49
CA GLY A 129 -6.05 30.60 3.13
C GLY A 129 -6.54 30.37 1.69
N ASP A 130 -6.08 29.31 1.02
CA ASP A 130 -6.52 28.98 -0.34
C ASP A 130 -7.80 28.13 -0.30
N PHE A 131 -8.92 28.79 0.00
CA PHE A 131 -10.23 28.15 0.13
C PHE A 131 -10.78 27.62 -1.19
N LYS A 132 -10.35 28.18 -2.33
CA LYS A 132 -10.77 27.71 -3.66
C LYS A 132 -10.20 26.32 -3.94
N SER A 133 -8.90 26.13 -3.70
CA SER A 133 -8.26 24.82 -3.82
C SER A 133 -8.79 23.83 -2.78
N LEU A 134 -9.05 24.30 -1.56
CA LEU A 134 -9.61 23.47 -0.49
C LEU A 134 -10.99 22.90 -0.87
N GLY A 135 -11.88 23.72 -1.44
CA GLY A 135 -13.20 23.28 -1.92
C GLY A 135 -13.11 22.21 -3.01
N ALA A 136 -12.20 22.38 -3.97
CA ALA A 136 -11.95 21.36 -5.01
C ALA A 136 -11.42 20.04 -4.40
N MET A 137 -10.51 20.13 -3.42
CA MET A 137 -9.98 18.95 -2.73
C MET A 137 -11.06 18.20 -1.94
N PHE A 138 -12.00 18.90 -1.29
CA PHE A 138 -13.16 18.27 -0.64
C PHE A 138 -14.01 17.47 -1.63
N GLY A 139 -14.25 17.99 -2.83
CA GLY A 139 -14.98 17.26 -3.88
C GLY A 139 -14.29 15.95 -4.30
N HIS A 140 -12.96 15.95 -4.40
CA HIS A 140 -12.20 14.73 -4.66
C HIS A 140 -12.17 13.78 -3.45
N TYR A 141 -12.11 14.32 -2.24
CA TYR A 141 -12.10 13.56 -1.00
C TYR A 141 -13.39 12.76 -0.80
N ILE A 142 -14.56 13.35 -1.08
CA ILE A 142 -15.88 12.69 -1.01
C ILE A 142 -15.91 11.44 -1.91
N LYS A 143 -15.44 11.57 -3.15
CA LYS A 143 -15.35 10.46 -4.11
C LYS A 143 -14.38 9.38 -3.65
N LEU A 144 -13.25 9.79 -3.03
CA LEU A 144 -12.24 8.87 -2.51
C LEU A 144 -12.74 8.04 -1.34
N ILE A 145 -13.47 8.63 -0.39
CA ILE A 145 -14.04 7.89 0.74
C ILE A 145 -15.31 7.12 0.33
N GLY A 146 -15.88 7.41 -0.84
CA GLY A 146 -17.10 6.78 -1.33
C GLY A 146 -18.36 7.27 -0.61
N ALA A 147 -18.32 8.48 -0.04
CA ALA A 147 -19.47 9.09 0.63
C ALA A 147 -20.56 9.52 -0.36
N ASP A 148 -20.24 9.54 -1.66
CA ASP A 148 -21.19 9.74 -2.76
C ASP A 148 -21.89 8.47 -3.22
N LYS A 149 -21.46 7.29 -2.74
CA LYS A 149 -22.04 6.00 -3.11
C LYS A 149 -23.12 5.58 -2.11
N PRO A 150 -24.20 4.92 -2.56
CA PRO A 150 -25.18 4.34 -1.64
C PRO A 150 -24.46 3.35 -0.71
N GLN A 151 -24.64 3.51 0.60
CA GLN A 151 -24.07 2.59 1.58
C GLN A 151 -24.70 1.23 1.34
N THR A 152 -23.89 0.24 0.94
CA THR A 152 -24.31 -1.16 1.01
C THR A 152 -24.64 -1.43 2.46
N PRO A 153 -25.87 -1.87 2.81
CA PRO A 153 -26.15 -2.28 4.17
C PRO A 153 -25.12 -3.35 4.53
N VAL A 154 -24.33 -3.08 5.56
CA VAL A 154 -23.39 -4.06 6.10
C VAL A 154 -24.27 -5.17 6.65
N ASP A 155 -24.41 -6.27 5.91
CA ASP A 155 -24.93 -7.51 6.48
C ASP A 155 -24.07 -7.79 7.69
N ASN A 156 -24.66 -7.75 8.88
CA ASN A 156 -24.01 -8.12 10.12
C ASN A 156 -23.66 -9.61 10.04
N ARG A 157 -22.55 -9.94 9.36
CA ARG A 157 -21.97 -11.28 9.39
C ARG A 157 -21.43 -11.46 10.81
N THR A 158 -22.19 -12.14 11.65
CA THR A 158 -21.68 -12.69 12.90
C THR A 158 -20.50 -13.58 12.55
N ILE A 159 -19.27 -13.08 12.80
CA ILE A 159 -18.08 -13.91 12.74
C ILE A 159 -18.19 -14.85 13.94
N ILE A 160 -18.69 -16.07 13.72
CA ILE A 160 -18.63 -17.13 14.72
C ILE A 160 -17.18 -17.58 14.78
N ASN A 161 -16.43 -16.97 15.70
CA ASN A 161 -15.06 -17.36 15.97
C ASN A 161 -15.11 -18.71 16.69
N PHE A 162 -14.90 -19.82 15.98
CA PHE A 162 -14.66 -21.13 16.59
C PHE A 162 -13.24 -21.17 17.17
N ILE A 163 -12.97 -20.30 18.14
CA ILE A 163 -11.85 -20.50 19.04
C ILE A 163 -12.43 -21.39 20.13
N ASN A 164 -12.04 -22.66 20.12
CA ASN A 164 -12.36 -23.62 21.17
C ASN A 164 -11.58 -23.20 22.43
N PHE A 165 -12.05 -22.14 23.09
CA PHE A 165 -11.39 -21.51 24.21
C PHE A 165 -11.69 -22.36 25.44
N ASN A 166 -10.71 -23.15 25.88
CA ASN A 166 -10.79 -23.84 27.16
C ASN A 166 -10.08 -22.98 28.23
N PRO A 167 -10.82 -22.18 29.02
CA PRO A 167 -10.23 -21.26 30.02
C PRO A 167 -9.45 -21.97 31.13
N GLU A 168 -9.64 -23.28 31.32
CA GLU A 168 -8.88 -24.09 32.28
C GLU A 168 -7.40 -24.22 31.88
N GLN A 169 -7.08 -24.23 30.58
CA GLN A 169 -5.69 -24.33 30.09
C GLN A 169 -4.86 -23.08 30.37
N LEU A 170 -5.51 -21.93 30.63
CA LEU A 170 -4.85 -20.67 30.99
C LEU A 170 -4.81 -20.43 32.51
N GLY A 171 -5.14 -21.44 33.32
CA GLY A 171 -5.13 -21.33 34.78
C GLY A 171 -6.35 -20.62 35.37
N GLY A 172 -7.42 -20.45 34.58
CA GLY A 172 -8.70 -19.97 35.07
C GLY A 172 -9.31 -20.97 36.04
N LYS A 173 -9.52 -20.56 37.30
CA LYS A 173 -10.26 -21.38 38.28
C LYS A 173 -11.75 -21.23 37.99
N GLN A 174 -12.44 -22.35 37.82
CA GLN A 174 -13.90 -22.36 37.68
C GLN A 174 -14.52 -21.71 38.93
N ILE A 175 -15.31 -20.66 38.73
CA ILE A 175 -16.04 -19.98 39.80
C ILE A 175 -17.30 -20.81 40.06
N PRO A 176 -17.55 -21.26 41.30
CA PRO A 176 -18.80 -21.92 41.67
C PRO A 176 -20.03 -21.05 41.33
N ASP A 177 -21.10 -21.68 40.83
CA ASP A 177 -22.28 -20.98 40.29
C ASP A 177 -22.91 -20.01 41.31
N ASP A 178 -22.90 -20.38 42.59
CA ASP A 178 -23.37 -19.56 43.72
C ASP A 178 -22.57 -18.25 43.87
N LYS A 179 -21.26 -18.29 43.59
CA LYS A 179 -20.40 -17.10 43.63
C LYS A 179 -20.52 -16.26 42.37
N LEU A 180 -20.80 -16.90 41.23
CA LEU A 180 -21.04 -16.21 39.97
C LEU A 180 -22.34 -15.38 40.03
N GLU A 181 -23.41 -15.98 40.56
CA GLU A 181 -24.69 -15.28 40.75
C GLU A 181 -24.55 -14.09 41.70
N ALA A 182 -23.82 -14.25 42.81
CA ALA A 182 -23.53 -13.16 43.74
C ALA A 182 -22.74 -12.01 43.07
N LEU A 183 -21.76 -12.35 42.22
CA LEU A 183 -20.96 -11.37 41.49
C LEU A 183 -21.81 -10.59 40.47
N ILE A 184 -22.65 -11.30 39.71
CA ILE A 184 -23.57 -10.70 38.73
C ILE A 184 -24.55 -9.76 39.44
N ALA A 185 -25.14 -10.19 40.55
CA ALA A 185 -26.05 -9.36 41.35
C ALA A 185 -25.35 -8.10 41.89
N GLN A 186 -24.09 -8.21 42.33
CA GLN A 186 -23.31 -7.08 42.81
C GLN A 186 -22.95 -6.09 41.69
N MET A 187 -22.58 -6.58 40.50
CA MET A 187 -22.31 -5.73 39.34
C MET A 187 -23.57 -5.00 38.86
N GLN A 188 -24.70 -5.70 38.78
CA GLN A 188 -25.98 -5.08 38.40
C GLN A 188 -26.45 -4.02 39.42
N ALA A 189 -26.24 -4.27 40.72
CA ALA A 189 -26.54 -3.29 41.75
C ALA A 189 -25.64 -2.04 41.66
N SER A 190 -24.35 -2.23 41.35
CA SER A 190 -23.42 -1.12 41.13
C SER A 190 -23.80 -0.29 39.91
N ASP A 191 -24.20 -0.92 38.81
CA ASP A 191 -24.60 -0.23 37.59
C ASP A 191 -25.91 0.53 37.75
N ARG A 192 -26.90 -0.04 38.46
CA ARG A 192 -28.13 0.69 38.82
C ARG A 192 -27.82 1.93 39.67
N LYS A 193 -26.92 1.80 40.66
CA LYS A 193 -26.51 2.92 41.50
C LYS A 193 -25.80 4.03 40.70
N LYS A 194 -24.97 3.66 39.71
CA LYS A 194 -24.32 4.63 38.82
C LYS A 194 -25.31 5.31 37.88
N GLN A 195 -26.27 4.56 37.32
CA GLN A 195 -27.33 5.13 36.50
C GLN A 195 -28.20 6.11 37.29
N GLN A 196 -28.49 5.80 38.55
CA GLN A 196 -29.29 6.67 39.41
C GLN A 196 -28.52 7.94 39.81
N ALA A 197 -27.24 7.83 40.16
CA ALA A 197 -26.39 8.99 40.41
C ALA A 197 -26.26 9.90 39.16
N LEU A 198 -26.18 9.32 37.96
CA LEU A 198 -26.22 10.07 36.70
C LEU A 198 -27.57 10.77 36.50
N PHE A 199 -28.68 10.18 36.92
CA PHE A 199 -29.99 10.82 36.83
C PHE A 199 -30.14 11.97 37.83
N ASP A 200 -29.68 11.79 39.07
CA ASP A 200 -29.73 12.81 40.13
C ASP A 200 -28.87 14.04 39.76
N ASP A 201 -27.69 13.82 39.15
CA ASP A 201 -26.82 14.90 38.65
C ASP A 201 -27.46 15.73 37.50
N PHE A 202 -28.46 15.18 36.78
CA PHE A 202 -29.16 15.89 35.71
C PHE A 202 -30.38 16.68 36.19
N GLU A 203 -31.06 16.25 37.27
CA GLU A 203 -32.22 16.98 37.81
C GLU A 203 -31.82 18.28 38.55
N ASP A 204 -30.62 18.33 39.14
CA ASP A 204 -30.14 19.48 39.94
C ASP A 204 -29.73 20.71 39.10
N VAL A 205 -29.59 20.58 37.77
CA VAL A 205 -29.27 21.71 36.86
C VAL A 205 -30.53 22.44 36.37
N SER A 206 -31.73 21.92 36.68
CA SER A 206 -33.01 22.52 36.27
C SER A 206 -33.66 23.44 37.32
N ALA A 207 -33.06 23.57 38.51
CA ALA A 207 -33.59 24.34 39.63
C ALA A 207 -32.78 25.64 39.95
N ALA A 208 -32.04 26.18 38.96
CA ALA A 208 -31.34 27.47 39.05
C ALA A 208 -31.84 28.47 38.00
#